data_AF-A0A354YZ64-F1
#
_entry.id   AF-A0A354YZ64-F1
#
_cell.length_a   1.000
_cell.length_b   1.000
_cell.length_c   1.000
_cell.angle_alpha   90.00
_cell.angle_beta   90.00
_cell.angle_gamma   90.00
#
_symmetry.space_group_name_H-M   'P 1'
#
loop_
_entity.id
_entity.type
_entity.pdbx_description
1 polymer ?
#
loop_
_entity_poly.entity_id
_entity_poly.type
_entity_poly.pdbx_seq_one_letter_code
_entity_poly.pdbx_strand_id
1 'polypeptide(L)'
;QLLLDEKVGDLKNGEYMSTRSLEKINDEIVKRLQEYHRQYPLRAGYPREEMRSRFFKSINPRSFNAIIKYLEDRGSINSQNNQLRLAGYSPEPGVKEKHAIEKIQELMDKELFAPPSLEELQQQLELNVEDFGEVVSYLLNQGLLIKLSGDIYFS
;
A
#
# COMPACT_ATOMS: atom_id res chain seq x y z
N GLN A 1 -42.78 -15.54 15.17
CA GLN A 1 -41.42 -16.09 15.29
C GLN A 1 -40.56 -15.34 14.29
N LEU A 2 -39.49 -14.71 14.77
CA LEU A 2 -38.77 -13.62 14.08
C LEU A 2 -38.22 -14.03 12.71
N LEU A 3 -38.78 -13.45 11.65
CA LEU A 3 -38.04 -13.19 10.41
C LEU A 3 -37.06 -12.07 10.74
N LEU A 4 -35.83 -12.43 11.11
CA LEU A 4 -34.73 -11.49 11.12
C LEU A 4 -34.55 -11.02 9.67
N ASP A 5 -34.88 -9.74 9.43
CA ASP A 5 -34.45 -9.00 8.25
C ASP A 5 -32.91 -9.01 8.19
N GLU A 6 -32.33 -10.12 7.72
CA GLU A 6 -30.96 -10.12 7.25
C GLU A 6 -30.93 -9.23 6.00
N LYS A 7 -30.69 -7.93 6.20
CA LYS A 7 -30.43 -7.00 5.11
C LYS A 7 -29.33 -7.61 4.25
N VAL A 8 -29.65 -7.87 2.99
CA VAL A 8 -28.71 -8.38 2.00
C VAL A 8 -28.01 -7.19 1.36
N GLY A 9 -26.68 -7.22 1.30
CA GLY A 9 -25.91 -6.29 0.48
C GLY A 9 -25.89 -6.79 -0.97
N ASP A 10 -26.26 -5.93 -1.90
CA ASP A 10 -26.16 -6.17 -3.34
C ASP A 10 -24.71 -5.91 -3.78
N LEU A 11 -24.03 -6.95 -4.24
CA LEU A 11 -22.75 -6.82 -4.92
C LEU A 11 -23.06 -6.63 -6.41
N LYS A 12 -22.52 -5.57 -7.03
CA LYS A 12 -22.81 -5.08 -8.41
C LYS A 12 -22.80 -6.10 -9.56
N ASN A 13 -22.46 -7.37 -9.32
CA ASN A 13 -22.43 -8.48 -10.27
C ASN A 13 -23.59 -9.49 -10.10
N GLY A 14 -24.61 -9.18 -9.29
CA GLY A 14 -25.74 -10.07 -9.00
C GLY A 14 -25.44 -11.11 -7.91
N GLU A 15 -24.32 -10.97 -7.21
CA GLU A 15 -24.03 -11.74 -5.99
C GLU A 15 -24.64 -11.04 -4.78
N TYR A 16 -25.17 -11.84 -3.87
CA TYR A 16 -25.80 -11.37 -2.65
C TYR A 16 -25.05 -11.92 -1.45
N MET A 17 -24.72 -11.05 -0.51
CA MET A 17 -24.08 -11.42 0.74
C MET A 17 -24.78 -10.72 1.90
N SER A 18 -24.93 -11.41 3.03
CA SER A 18 -25.54 -10.79 4.20
C SER A 18 -24.72 -9.60 4.68
N THR A 19 -25.38 -8.52 5.10
CA THR A 19 -24.69 -7.30 5.56
C THR A 19 -23.71 -7.61 6.69
N ARG A 20 -24.07 -8.52 7.59
CA ARG A 20 -23.22 -8.98 8.69
C ARG A 20 -21.92 -9.63 8.21
N SER A 21 -21.96 -10.38 7.10
CA SER A 21 -20.75 -10.99 6.53
C SER A 21 -19.87 -9.93 5.89
N LEU A 22 -20.45 -8.96 5.18
CA LEU A 22 -19.73 -7.84 4.59
C LEU A 22 -19.05 -6.96 5.65
N GLU A 23 -19.74 -6.69 6.77
CA GLU A 23 -19.18 -5.96 7.92
C GLU A 23 -17.97 -6.69 8.50
N LYS A 24 -18.07 -8.01 8.75
CA LYS A 24 -16.93 -8.79 9.25
C LYS A 24 -15.73 -8.79 8.30
N ILE A 25 -15.97 -8.87 6.99
CA ILE A 25 -14.90 -8.82 5.99
C ILE A 25 -14.27 -7.43 5.98
N ASN A 26 -15.08 -6.37 6.07
CA ASN A 26 -14.59 -5.01 6.18
C ASN A 26 -13.68 -4.83 7.41
N ASP A 27 -14.14 -5.27 8.59
CA ASP A 27 -13.39 -5.12 9.84
C ASP A 27 -12.04 -5.85 9.78
N GLU A 28 -12.02 -7.06 9.21
CA GLU A 28 -10.78 -7.81 9.03
C GLU A 28 -9.85 -7.10 8.03
N ILE A 29 -10.34 -6.64 6.87
CA ILE A 29 -9.52 -5.89 5.91
C ILE A 29 -8.96 -4.62 6.56
N VAL A 30 -9.79 -3.82 7.23
CA VAL A 30 -9.38 -2.58 7.90
C VAL A 30 -8.30 -2.86 8.94
N LYS A 31 -8.47 -3.89 9.77
CA LYS A 31 -7.45 -4.31 10.74
C LYS A 31 -6.13 -4.66 10.07
N ARG A 32 -6.15 -5.44 8.98
CA ARG A 32 -4.92 -5.81 8.25
C ARG A 32 -4.24 -4.61 7.62
N LEU A 33 -5.00 -3.67 7.08
CA LEU A 33 -4.46 -2.44 6.53
C LEU A 33 -3.84 -1.56 7.62
N GLN A 34 -4.47 -1.43 8.79
CA GLN A 34 -3.90 -0.71 9.94
C GLN A 34 -2.57 -1.33 10.40
N GLU A 35 -2.52 -2.65 10.56
CA GLU A 35 -1.31 -3.39 10.93
C GLU A 35 -0.20 -3.16 9.88
N TYR A 36 -0.54 -3.26 8.60
CA TYR A 36 0.41 -3.12 7.50
C TYR A 36 0.94 -1.70 7.35
N HIS A 37 0.09 -0.68 7.39
CA HIS A 37 0.52 0.72 7.29
C HIS A 37 1.44 1.13 8.44
N ARG A 38 1.20 0.59 9.64
CA ARG A 38 2.11 0.80 10.78
C ARG A 38 3.46 0.13 10.57
N GLN A 39 3.48 -1.06 9.97
CA GLN A 39 4.70 -1.82 9.73
C GLN A 39 5.50 -1.30 8.53
N TYR A 40 4.82 -0.81 7.50
CA TYR A 40 5.38 -0.37 6.22
C TYR A 40 4.84 1.01 5.83
N PRO A 41 5.19 2.08 6.58
CA PRO A 41 4.62 3.42 6.42
C PRO A 41 4.93 4.09 5.08
N LEU A 42 5.95 3.60 4.38
CA LEU A 42 6.38 4.08 3.07
C LEU A 42 5.60 3.46 1.90
N ARG A 43 4.86 2.37 2.13
CA ARG A 43 4.15 1.67 1.06
C ARG A 43 2.78 2.29 0.79
N ALA A 44 2.45 2.42 -0.49
CA ALA A 44 1.19 2.98 -0.98
C ALA A 44 -0.07 2.15 -0.63
N GLY A 45 0.10 0.87 -0.28
CA GLY A 45 -0.97 0.02 0.21
C GLY A 45 -0.58 -1.46 0.23
N TYR A 46 -1.48 -2.28 0.75
CA TYR A 46 -1.32 -3.74 0.83
C TYR A 46 -1.64 -4.39 -0.53
N PRO A 47 -0.84 -5.34 -1.05
CA PRO A 47 -1.12 -6.00 -2.32
C PRO A 47 -2.46 -6.74 -2.32
N ARG A 48 -3.37 -6.35 -3.22
CA ARG A 48 -4.76 -6.84 -3.22
C ARG A 48 -4.87 -8.35 -3.32
N GLU A 49 -4.05 -8.96 -4.18
CA GLU A 49 -4.05 -10.41 -4.36
C GLU A 49 -3.47 -11.15 -3.14
N GLU A 50 -2.50 -10.53 -2.46
CA GLU A 50 -1.96 -11.06 -1.21
C GLU A 50 -3.01 -10.98 -0.08
N MET A 51 -3.79 -9.90 -0.01
CA MET A 51 -4.88 -9.76 0.96
C MET A 51 -5.87 -10.93 0.79
N ARG A 52 -6.28 -11.20 -0.45
CA ARG A 52 -7.20 -12.28 -0.77
C ARG A 52 -6.61 -13.65 -0.46
N SER A 53 -5.44 -13.94 -1.02
CA SER A 53 -4.81 -15.26 -0.94
C SER A 53 -4.32 -15.61 0.45
N ARG A 54 -4.02 -14.63 1.32
CA ARG A 54 -3.65 -14.90 2.71
C ARG A 54 -4.86 -15.02 3.64
N PHE A 55 -5.81 -14.07 3.58
CA PHE A 55 -6.86 -13.93 4.59
C PHE A 55 -8.25 -14.40 4.14
N PHE A 56 -8.50 -14.45 2.83
CA PHE A 56 -9.82 -14.73 2.25
C PHE A 56 -9.76 -15.87 1.21
N LYS A 57 -8.99 -16.93 1.50
CA LYS A 57 -8.76 -18.06 0.58
C LYS A 57 -10.04 -18.74 0.07
N SER A 58 -11.08 -18.79 0.89
CA SER A 58 -12.37 -19.37 0.54
C SER A 58 -13.21 -18.49 -0.41
N ILE A 59 -12.83 -17.22 -0.58
CA ILE A 59 -13.50 -16.29 -1.48
C ILE A 59 -12.79 -16.32 -2.83
N ASN A 60 -13.54 -16.70 -3.86
CA ASN A 60 -13.02 -16.72 -5.23
C ASN A 60 -12.66 -15.28 -5.69
N PRO A 61 -11.77 -15.12 -6.68
CA PRO A 61 -11.34 -13.79 -7.13
C PRO A 61 -12.48 -12.87 -7.58
N ARG A 62 -13.51 -13.41 -8.25
CA ARG A 62 -14.64 -12.62 -8.76
C ARG A 62 -15.45 -12.02 -7.62
N SER A 63 -15.82 -12.82 -6.62
CA SER A 63 -16.56 -12.35 -5.46
C SER A 63 -15.73 -11.42 -4.57
N PHE A 64 -14.43 -11.70 -4.42
CA PHE A 64 -13.52 -10.79 -3.70
C PHE A 64 -13.47 -9.41 -4.38
N ASN A 65 -13.41 -9.38 -5.72
CA ASN A 65 -13.43 -8.13 -6.45
C ASN A 65 -14.71 -7.33 -6.25
N ALA A 66 -15.85 -8.01 -6.20
CA ALA A 66 -17.14 -7.38 -5.95
C ALA A 66 -17.23 -6.82 -4.51
N ILE A 67 -16.70 -7.56 -3.53
CA ILE A 67 -16.60 -7.10 -2.13
C ILE A 67 -15.71 -5.86 -2.03
N ILE A 68 -14.52 -5.86 -2.63
CA ILE A 68 -13.63 -4.68 -2.62
C ILE A 68 -14.33 -3.47 -3.22
N LYS A 69 -15.03 -3.63 -4.36
CA LYS A 69 -15.78 -2.52 -4.97
C LYS A 69 -16.87 -1.99 -4.04
N TYR A 70 -17.61 -2.89 -3.38
CA TYR A 70 -18.66 -2.52 -2.43
C TYR A 70 -18.08 -1.74 -1.23
N LEU A 71 -16.95 -2.17 -0.67
CA LEU A 71 -16.29 -1.49 0.45
C LEU A 71 -15.70 -0.13 0.05
N GLU A 72 -15.15 -0.03 -1.16
CA GLU A 72 -14.70 1.23 -1.74
C GLU A 72 -15.86 2.21 -1.96
N ASP A 73 -17.00 1.74 -2.49
CA ASP A 73 -18.21 2.57 -2.65
C ASP A 73 -18.76 3.07 -1.30
N ARG A 74 -18.50 2.34 -0.21
CA ARG A 74 -18.82 2.76 1.17
C ARG A 74 -17.75 3.64 1.82
N GLY A 75 -16.60 3.82 1.18
CA GLY A 75 -15.54 4.71 1.65
C GLY A 75 -14.73 4.20 2.83
N SER A 76 -14.69 2.88 3.10
CA SER A 76 -13.80 2.33 4.15
C SER A 76 -12.38 2.12 3.65
N ILE A 77 -12.22 1.84 2.36
CA ILE A 77 -10.95 1.55 1.70
C ILE A 77 -10.89 2.22 0.32
N ASN A 78 -9.68 2.34 -0.23
CA ASN A 78 -9.44 2.66 -1.63
C ASN A 78 -8.68 1.50 -2.30
N SER A 79 -9.01 1.20 -3.57
CA SER A 79 -8.23 0.25 -4.38
C SER A 79 -7.64 0.95 -5.60
N GLN A 80 -6.31 0.94 -5.71
CA GLN A 80 -5.59 1.56 -6.82
C GLN A 80 -4.32 0.77 -7.12
N ASN A 81 -3.92 0.66 -8.39
CA ASN A 81 -2.66 0.00 -8.80
C ASN A 81 -2.44 -1.39 -8.18
N ASN A 82 -3.51 -2.20 -8.11
CA ASN A 82 -3.50 -3.52 -7.49
C ASN A 82 -3.15 -3.54 -5.98
N GLN A 83 -3.31 -2.42 -5.30
CA GLN A 83 -3.15 -2.26 -3.86
C GLN A 83 -4.46 -1.85 -3.20
N LEU A 84 -4.53 -2.11 -1.89
CA LEU A 84 -5.60 -1.70 -1.00
C LEU A 84 -5.03 -0.80 0.09
N ARG A 85 -5.72 0.29 0.41
CA ARG A 85 -5.38 1.16 1.54
C ARG A 85 -6.64 1.63 2.24
N LEU A 86 -6.52 1.99 3.51
CA LEU A 86 -7.59 2.68 4.24
C LEU A 86 -7.96 3.97 3.50
N ALA A 87 -9.25 4.32 3.52
CA ALA A 87 -9.67 5.62 3.04
C ALA A 87 -8.92 6.73 3.82
N GLY A 88 -8.41 7.72 3.09
CA GLY A 88 -7.62 8.82 3.67
C GLY A 88 -6.17 8.48 4.05
N TYR A 89 -5.72 7.22 3.93
CA TYR A 89 -4.31 6.92 4.14
C TYR A 89 -3.44 7.47 3.01
N SER A 90 -2.35 8.14 3.40
CA SER A 90 -1.23 8.48 2.55
C SER A 90 0.05 7.93 3.19
N PRO A 91 0.98 7.36 2.40
CA PRO A 91 2.29 6.99 2.90
C PRO A 91 3.02 8.23 3.43
N GLU A 92 3.56 8.13 4.63
CA GLU A 92 4.31 9.20 5.28
C GLU A 92 5.55 8.63 5.97
N PRO A 93 6.76 9.15 5.66
CA PRO A 93 7.98 8.73 6.32
C PRO A 93 7.96 9.01 7.82
N GLY A 94 8.42 8.03 8.61
CA GLY A 94 8.70 8.23 10.03
C GLY A 94 10.00 9.01 10.24
N VAL A 95 10.40 9.20 11.51
CA VAL A 95 11.59 10.01 11.84
C VAL A 95 12.86 9.41 11.23
N LYS A 96 13.02 8.08 11.27
CA LYS A 96 14.18 7.38 10.72
C LYS A 96 14.21 7.51 9.19
N GLU A 97 13.07 7.29 8.54
CA GLU A 97 12.97 7.35 7.08
C GLU A 97 13.17 8.79 6.57
N LYS A 98 12.69 9.81 7.30
CA LYS A 98 12.95 11.22 6.96
C LYS A 98 14.44 11.56 6.94
N HIS A 99 15.21 11.13 7.94
CA HIS A 99 16.66 11.36 7.96
C HIS A 99 17.35 10.69 6.76
N ALA A 100 16.94 9.47 6.40
CA ALA A 100 17.48 8.78 5.23
C ALA A 100 17.13 9.52 3.93
N ILE A 101 15.88 9.97 3.78
CA ILE A 101 15.40 10.73 2.63
C ILE A 101 16.18 12.04 2.47
N GLU A 102 16.30 12.82 3.54
CA GLU A 102 17.06 14.08 3.56
C GLU A 102 18.51 13.84 3.15
N LYS A 103 19.12 12.77 3.67
CA LYS A 103 20.51 12.45 3.35
C LYS A 103 20.70 12.00 1.90
N ILE A 104 19.77 11.24 1.33
CA ILE A 104 19.78 10.90 -0.09
C ILE A 104 19.70 12.17 -0.93
N GLN A 105 18.74 13.05 -0.65
CA GLN A 105 18.58 14.30 -1.39
C GLN A 105 19.84 15.17 -1.33
N GLU A 106 20.45 15.34 -0.15
CA GLU A 106 21.72 16.08 -0.01
C GLU A 106 22.85 15.51 -0.88
N LEU A 107 22.95 14.18 -0.99
CA LEU A 107 24.02 13.53 -1.74
C LEU A 107 23.78 13.66 -3.25
N MET A 108 22.53 13.51 -3.69
CA MET A 108 22.13 13.69 -5.09
C MET A 108 22.34 15.15 -5.54
N ASP A 109 21.98 16.12 -4.70
CA ASP A 109 22.11 17.56 -4.99
C ASP A 109 23.58 18.03 -5.01
N LYS A 110 24.48 17.37 -4.28
CA LYS A 110 25.91 17.72 -4.31
C LYS A 110 26.60 17.31 -5.59
N GLU A 111 26.12 16.24 -6.24
CA GLU A 111 26.74 15.66 -7.42
C GLU A 111 25.82 15.72 -8.64
N LEU A 112 25.24 16.91 -8.92
CA LEU A 112 24.23 17.12 -9.97
C LEU A 112 24.55 16.57 -11.37
N PHE A 113 25.83 16.40 -11.73
CA PHE A 113 26.24 15.89 -13.04
C PHE A 113 26.73 14.44 -13.01
N ALA A 114 26.88 13.88 -11.82
CA ALA A 114 27.36 12.52 -11.59
C ALA A 114 26.78 11.99 -10.26
N PRO A 115 25.45 11.88 -10.12
CA PRO A 115 24.85 11.51 -8.85
C PRO A 115 25.33 10.11 -8.43
N PRO A 116 25.47 9.87 -7.12
CA PRO A 116 25.88 8.57 -6.62
C PRO A 116 24.86 7.49 -7.04
N SER A 117 25.39 6.29 -7.27
CA SER A 117 24.56 5.10 -7.50
C SER A 117 23.76 4.74 -6.25
N LEU A 118 22.69 3.95 -6.44
CA LEU A 118 21.92 3.41 -5.31
C LEU A 118 22.79 2.56 -4.37
N GLU A 119 23.79 1.85 -4.91
CA GLU A 119 24.72 1.04 -4.11
C GLU A 119 25.61 1.90 -3.21
N GLU A 120 26.15 3.01 -3.76
CA GLU A 120 26.95 3.97 -2.99
C GLU A 120 26.11 4.67 -1.91
N LEU A 121 24.89 5.08 -2.26
CA LEU A 121 23.94 5.66 -1.29
C LEU A 121 23.65 4.68 -0.14
N GLN A 122 23.35 3.42 -0.47
CA GLN A 122 23.08 2.39 0.54
C GLN A 122 24.27 2.23 1.50
N GLN A 123 25.49 2.15 0.96
CA GLN A 123 26.70 2.01 1.77
C GLN A 123 26.93 3.22 2.69
N GLN A 124 26.72 4.44 2.20
CA GLN A 124 26.90 5.66 2.98
C GLN A 124 25.84 5.86 4.08
N LEU A 125 24.62 5.36 3.86
CA LEU A 125 23.51 5.46 4.80
C LEU A 125 23.50 4.36 5.86
N GLU A 126 24.36 3.33 5.70
CA GLU A 126 24.43 2.15 6.57
C GLU A 126 23.06 1.47 6.79
N LEU A 127 22.17 1.56 5.80
CA LEU A 127 20.87 0.91 5.83
C LEU A 127 20.96 -0.52 5.31
N ASN A 128 20.18 -1.42 5.92
CA ASN A 128 19.99 -2.74 5.35
C ASN A 128 19.25 -2.65 4.00
N VAL A 129 19.37 -3.71 3.19
CA VAL A 129 18.82 -3.75 1.82
C VAL A 129 17.30 -3.51 1.80
N GLU A 130 16.57 -4.01 2.79
CA GLU A 130 15.11 -3.87 2.86
C GLU A 130 14.70 -2.42 3.15
N ASP A 131 15.23 -1.83 4.22
CA ASP A 131 14.95 -0.45 4.62
C ASP A 131 15.33 0.55 3.51
N PHE A 132 16.50 0.35 2.89
CA PHE A 132 16.95 1.19 1.79
C PHE A 132 16.02 1.06 0.57
N GLY A 133 15.63 -0.17 0.23
CA GLY A 133 14.69 -0.45 -0.86
C GLY A 133 13.32 0.22 -0.66
N GLU A 134 12.81 0.26 0.57
CA GLU A 134 11.56 0.96 0.91
C GLU A 134 11.68 2.47 0.70
N VAL A 135 12.79 3.09 1.16
CA VAL A 135 13.04 4.52 0.98
C VAL A 135 13.15 4.88 -0.51
N VAL A 136 13.94 4.14 -1.28
CA VAL A 136 14.09 4.39 -2.73
C VAL A 136 12.75 4.22 -3.45
N SER A 137 11.99 3.17 -3.13
CA SER A 137 10.67 2.93 -3.72
C SER A 137 9.70 4.07 -3.39
N TYR A 138 9.74 4.58 -2.15
CA TYR A 138 8.95 5.75 -1.77
C TYR A 138 9.34 6.99 -2.58
N LEU A 139 10.63 7.31 -2.68
CA LEU A 139 11.10 8.48 -3.44
C LEU A 139 10.70 8.41 -4.91
N LEU A 140 10.83 7.23 -5.54
CA LEU A 140 10.35 6.98 -6.91
C LEU A 140 8.84 7.22 -7.04
N ASN A 141 8.05 6.69 -6.11
CA ASN A 141 6.59 6.84 -6.13
C ASN A 141 6.13 8.29 -5.89
N GLN A 142 6.88 9.06 -5.09
CA GLN A 142 6.62 10.49 -4.88
C GLN A 142 7.15 11.38 -6.02
N GLY A 143 7.91 10.82 -6.96
CA GLY A 143 8.59 11.61 -8.00
C GLY A 143 9.76 12.46 -7.48
N LEU A 144 10.24 12.17 -6.27
CA LEU A 144 11.44 12.79 -5.66
C LEU A 144 12.73 12.14 -6.13
N LEU A 145 12.61 11.01 -6.82
CA LEU A 145 13.70 10.34 -7.50
C LEU A 145 13.14 9.81 -8.82
N ILE A 146 13.90 9.95 -9.90
CA ILE A 146 13.51 9.61 -11.26
C ILE A 146 14.58 8.70 -11.83
N LYS A 147 14.16 7.54 -12.34
CA LYS A 147 15.03 6.62 -13.07
C LYS A 147 15.13 7.05 -14.53
N LEU A 148 16.32 7.41 -15.00
CA LEU A 148 16.54 7.81 -16.40
C LEU A 148 16.83 6.62 -17.30
N SER A 149 17.81 5.79 -16.93
CA SER A 149 18.21 4.58 -17.67
C SER A 149 19.11 3.70 -16.81
N GLY A 150 19.13 2.39 -17.07
CA GLY A 150 20.03 1.46 -16.35
C GLY A 150 19.90 1.58 -14.83
N ASP A 151 20.99 1.97 -14.17
CA ASP A 151 21.05 2.24 -12.73
C ASP A 151 21.31 3.73 -12.41
N ILE A 152 20.96 4.61 -13.34
CA ILE A 152 21.09 6.06 -13.20
C ILE A 152 19.79 6.66 -12.68
N TYR A 153 19.89 7.35 -11.54
CA TYR A 153 18.78 8.01 -10.86
C TYR A 153 19.12 9.48 -10.58
N PHE A 154 18.10 10.34 -10.53
CA PHE A 154 18.21 11.77 -10.25
C PHE A 154 17.08 12.21 -9.31
N SER A 155 17.31 13.21 -8.46
CA SER A 155 16.25 13.87 -7.67
C SER A 155 15.65 15.09 -8.36
#